data_AF-A0A0Q8S0H9-F1
#
_entry.id   AF-A0A0Q8S0H9-F1
#
_cell.length_a   1.000
_cell.length_b   1.000
_cell.length_c   1.000
_cell.angle_alpha   90.00
_cell.angle_beta   90.00
_cell.angle_gamma   90.00
#
_symmetry.space_group_name_H-M   'P 1'
#
loop_
_entity.id
_entity.type
_entity.pdbx_description
1 polymer ?
#
loop_
_entity_poly.entity_id
_entity_poly.type
_entity_poly.pdbx_seq_one_letter_code
_entity_poly.pdbx_strand_id
1 'polypeptide(L)'
;MATALAMPALAQSKAITGIDALREWNLVVLGNLDSSSEVEGRTFVGGNLVGNSSNYGIRATTSPNGQPGLTVVGNVNGGHKNLNNGSGAVVGGNVTSGFNLNGPNQTVKVGGMINNTNVNQNSVISNLDRSDPAFGLGLQQQKTELKSSMGSLSFEMGTLKSNSQLTVQGNRGTFTAQPNAQGLAVFNITAADLDKIGEIQFNLNGADTAIVNVSGRSINLNDNFLGGTNNLGERVIWNFPEAEDLKLTTAWGGSVLAPLADAETRNYIQGSAVFGNLKQNGEMHIGTFKGGYATSPPSGSSSGGDSLTGGGATPVSEPGMLGLFSLGVAGLVLSRRRRAKRDEA
;
A
#
# COMPACT_ATOMS: atom_id res chain seq x y z
N MET A 1 -6.23 32.95 -37.27
CA MET A 1 -6.42 32.87 -35.79
C MET A 1 -6.55 31.40 -35.44
N ALA A 2 -5.61 30.84 -34.68
CA ALA A 2 -5.66 29.45 -34.22
C ALA A 2 -6.23 29.44 -32.81
N THR A 3 -7.42 28.88 -32.65
CA THR A 3 -8.08 28.74 -31.35
C THR A 3 -7.40 27.61 -30.59
N ALA A 4 -6.67 27.93 -29.53
CA ALA A 4 -6.12 26.93 -28.60
C ALA A 4 -7.29 26.30 -27.83
N LEU A 5 -7.54 25.01 -28.07
CA LEU A 5 -8.43 24.19 -27.25
C LEU A 5 -7.74 23.97 -25.90
N ALA A 6 -8.20 24.66 -24.85
CA ALA A 6 -7.82 24.34 -23.49
C ALA A 6 -8.41 22.98 -23.12
N MET A 7 -7.55 21.98 -22.92
CA MET A 7 -7.98 20.71 -22.36
C MET A 7 -8.35 20.93 -20.88
N PRO A 8 -9.49 20.39 -20.41
CA PRO A 8 -9.81 20.44 -19.00
C PRO A 8 -8.73 19.69 -18.21
N ALA A 9 -8.13 20.36 -17.23
CA ALA A 9 -7.25 19.70 -16.28
C ALA A 9 -8.08 18.68 -15.49
N LEU A 10 -7.69 17.40 -15.57
CA LEU A 10 -8.25 16.37 -14.71
C LEU A 10 -7.92 16.76 -13.26
N ALA A 11 -8.95 17.03 -12.46
CA ALA A 11 -8.79 17.18 -11.02
C ALA A 11 -8.40 15.81 -10.44
N GLN A 12 -7.09 15.55 -10.33
CA GLN A 12 -6.58 14.33 -9.72
C GLN A 12 -6.86 14.42 -8.21
N SER A 13 -7.70 13.52 -7.69
CA SER A 13 -7.87 13.36 -6.24
C SER A 13 -6.51 13.15 -5.58
N LYS A 14 -6.30 13.72 -4.39
CA LYS A 14 -5.05 13.54 -3.62
C LYS A 14 -4.72 12.05 -3.55
N ALA A 15 -3.59 11.64 -4.14
CA ALA A 15 -3.14 10.26 -4.10
C ALA A 15 -2.88 9.86 -2.63
N ILE A 16 -3.45 8.74 -2.20
CA ILE A 16 -3.21 8.19 -0.86
C ILE A 16 -1.95 7.33 -0.95
N THR A 17 -0.84 7.86 -0.43
CA THR A 17 0.49 7.28 -0.56
C THR A 17 1.24 7.33 0.77
N GLY A 18 2.41 6.71 0.83
CA GLY A 18 3.28 6.71 2.00
C GLY A 18 2.56 6.22 3.27
N ILE A 19 2.80 6.93 4.37
CA ILE A 19 2.20 6.59 5.66
C ILE A 19 0.66 6.67 5.64
N ASP A 20 0.07 7.52 4.79
CA ASP A 20 -1.38 7.68 4.70
C ASP A 20 -2.05 6.41 4.12
N ALA A 21 -1.34 5.64 3.29
CA ALA A 21 -1.84 4.34 2.83
C ALA A 21 -2.03 3.35 3.98
N LEU A 22 -1.10 3.33 4.94
CA LEU A 22 -1.21 2.51 6.14
C LEU A 22 -2.33 2.98 7.08
N ARG A 23 -2.81 4.22 6.95
CA ARG A 23 -3.97 4.74 7.70
C ARG A 23 -5.30 4.38 7.03
N GLU A 24 -5.32 4.34 5.71
CA GLU A 24 -6.51 4.11 4.90
C GLU A 24 -6.91 2.63 4.80
N TRP A 25 -5.93 1.76 4.53
CA TRP A 25 -6.15 0.35 4.22
C TRP A 25 -5.61 -0.57 5.30
N ASN A 26 -6.38 -1.62 5.61
CA ASN A 26 -5.95 -2.74 6.45
C ASN A 26 -5.05 -3.69 5.66
N LEU A 27 -5.30 -3.82 4.36
CA LEU A 27 -4.50 -4.65 3.48
C LEU A 27 -4.23 -3.94 2.15
N VAL A 28 -2.96 -3.86 1.78
CA VAL A 28 -2.49 -3.44 0.46
C VAL A 28 -1.63 -4.56 -0.12
N VAL A 29 -2.04 -5.12 -1.25
CA VAL A 29 -1.25 -6.07 -2.02
C VAL A 29 -0.90 -5.43 -3.34
N LEU A 30 0.38 -5.15 -3.60
CA LEU A 30 0.81 -4.37 -4.77
C LEU A 30 0.70 -5.17 -6.08
N GLY A 31 0.75 -6.50 -5.96
CA GLY A 31 0.56 -7.51 -7.00
C GLY A 31 -0.70 -8.34 -6.75
N ASN A 32 -0.60 -9.66 -6.88
CA ASN A 32 -1.76 -10.55 -6.79
C ASN A 32 -2.06 -10.97 -5.35
N LEU A 33 -3.36 -11.08 -5.05
CA LEU A 33 -3.88 -11.63 -3.80
C LEU A 33 -4.58 -12.96 -4.10
N ASP A 34 -4.07 -14.05 -3.54
CA ASP A 34 -4.77 -15.32 -3.41
C ASP A 34 -5.32 -15.43 -1.99
N SER A 35 -6.65 -15.40 -1.83
CA SER A 35 -7.28 -15.30 -0.50
C SER A 35 -8.28 -16.43 -0.27
N SER A 36 -8.22 -17.00 0.94
CA SER A 36 -9.22 -17.92 1.49
C SER A 36 -9.71 -17.49 2.87
N SER A 37 -9.52 -16.22 3.23
CA SER A 37 -9.78 -15.71 4.59
C SER A 37 -10.48 -14.35 4.49
N GLU A 38 -10.25 -13.46 5.45
CA GLU A 38 -11.01 -12.22 5.57
C GLU A 38 -10.19 -11.02 5.94
N VAL A 39 -10.69 -9.86 5.51
CA VAL A 39 -10.18 -8.55 5.90
C VAL A 39 -11.32 -7.77 6.54
N GLU A 40 -11.16 -7.43 7.82
CA GLU A 40 -12.18 -6.69 8.56
C GLU A 40 -12.40 -5.29 7.98
N GLY A 41 -11.36 -4.64 7.47
CA GLY A 41 -11.46 -3.28 6.93
C GLY A 41 -11.25 -3.19 5.41
N ARG A 42 -10.58 -2.12 4.97
CA ARG A 42 -10.43 -1.82 3.53
C ARG A 42 -9.25 -2.56 2.93
N THR A 43 -9.41 -2.99 1.68
CA THR A 43 -8.39 -3.73 0.93
C THR A 43 -8.11 -3.11 -0.43
N PHE A 44 -6.83 -2.98 -0.79
CA PHE A 44 -6.36 -2.64 -2.12
C PHE A 44 -5.54 -3.80 -2.71
N VAL A 45 -5.85 -4.21 -3.93
CA VAL A 45 -5.12 -5.23 -4.70
C VAL A 45 -4.69 -4.65 -6.04
N GLY A 46 -3.39 -4.48 -6.28
CA GLY A 46 -2.83 -3.94 -7.52
C GLY A 46 -2.84 -4.93 -8.68
N GLY A 47 -2.98 -6.23 -8.41
CA GLY A 47 -3.08 -7.30 -9.40
C GLY A 47 -4.47 -7.92 -9.43
N ASN A 48 -4.51 -9.23 -9.66
CA ASN A 48 -5.74 -10.01 -9.60
C ASN A 48 -6.04 -10.44 -8.17
N LEU A 49 -7.31 -10.53 -7.85
CA LEU A 49 -7.82 -11.22 -6.66
C LEU A 49 -8.36 -12.60 -7.07
N VAL A 50 -7.76 -13.66 -6.51
CA VAL A 50 -8.11 -15.06 -6.79
C VAL A 50 -8.41 -15.83 -5.48
N GLY A 51 -8.39 -17.16 -5.52
CA GLY A 51 -8.59 -18.02 -4.36
C GLY A 51 -10.04 -18.40 -4.11
N ASN A 52 -10.29 -18.97 -2.93
CA ASN A 52 -11.60 -19.43 -2.46
C ASN A 52 -12.54 -18.24 -2.15
N SER A 53 -13.72 -18.52 -1.59
CA SER A 53 -14.54 -17.44 -1.05
C SER A 53 -13.81 -16.72 0.09
N SER A 54 -13.89 -15.39 0.10
CA SER A 54 -13.23 -14.54 1.10
C SER A 54 -14.08 -13.30 1.41
N ASN A 55 -13.88 -12.70 2.59
CA ASN A 55 -14.69 -11.59 3.10
C ASN A 55 -13.91 -10.28 3.14
N TYR A 56 -14.57 -9.18 2.80
CA TYR A 56 -14.00 -7.83 2.86
C TYR A 56 -14.95 -6.85 3.54
N GLY A 57 -14.40 -5.91 4.29
CA GLY A 57 -15.14 -4.83 4.92
C GLY A 57 -16.09 -5.25 6.04
N ILE A 58 -15.85 -6.38 6.70
CA ILE A 58 -16.70 -6.92 7.78
C ILE A 58 -16.94 -5.93 8.92
N ARG A 59 -16.01 -5.00 9.12
CA ARG A 59 -16.03 -3.93 10.12
C ARG A 59 -15.54 -2.60 9.54
N ALA A 60 -15.54 -2.45 8.21
CA ALA A 60 -15.13 -1.22 7.57
C ALA A 60 -16.04 -0.05 7.97
N THR A 61 -15.43 1.09 8.29
CA THR A 61 -16.13 2.35 8.52
C THR A 61 -16.11 3.21 7.26
N THR A 62 -16.74 4.38 7.28
CA THR A 62 -16.65 5.35 6.18
C THR A 62 -15.19 5.74 5.93
N SER A 63 -14.76 5.67 4.65
CA SER A 63 -13.42 6.13 4.26
C SER A 63 -13.33 7.66 4.40
N PRO A 64 -12.29 8.19 5.07
CA PRO A 64 -12.04 9.62 5.06
C PRO A 64 -11.65 10.13 3.66
N ASN A 65 -11.20 9.24 2.78
CA ASN A 65 -10.75 9.55 1.42
C ASN A 65 -11.67 8.95 0.33
N GLY A 66 -12.89 8.55 0.70
CA GLY A 66 -13.90 8.03 -0.24
C GLY A 66 -13.55 6.69 -0.91
N GLN A 67 -12.64 5.90 -0.35
CA GLN A 67 -12.28 4.58 -0.88
C GLN A 67 -13.36 3.52 -0.55
N PRO A 68 -13.63 2.57 -1.46
CA PRO A 68 -14.51 1.44 -1.17
C PRO A 68 -13.86 0.45 -0.19
N GLY A 69 -14.63 -0.53 0.27
CA GLY A 69 -14.13 -1.67 1.05
C GLY A 69 -13.11 -2.52 0.29
N LEU A 70 -13.31 -2.67 -1.02
CA LEU A 70 -12.43 -3.45 -1.87
C LEU A 70 -12.10 -2.71 -3.17
N THR A 71 -10.82 -2.48 -3.42
CA THR A 71 -10.30 -2.03 -4.72
C THR A 71 -9.43 -3.13 -5.31
N VAL A 72 -9.72 -3.56 -6.54
CA VAL A 72 -8.91 -4.54 -7.29
C VAL A 72 -8.59 -3.96 -8.66
N VAL A 73 -7.32 -3.74 -8.96
CA VAL A 73 -6.90 -3.13 -10.23
C VAL A 73 -6.99 -4.13 -11.39
N GLY A 74 -6.77 -5.42 -11.12
CA GLY A 74 -6.92 -6.50 -12.09
C GLY A 74 -8.32 -7.14 -12.07
N ASN A 75 -8.35 -8.45 -12.33
CA ASN A 75 -9.57 -9.27 -12.35
C ASN A 75 -9.89 -9.85 -10.97
N VAL A 76 -11.16 -10.19 -10.76
CA VAL A 76 -11.64 -10.94 -9.59
C VAL A 76 -12.16 -12.31 -10.02
N ASN A 77 -11.42 -13.36 -9.70
CA ASN A 77 -11.69 -14.74 -10.11
C ASN A 77 -11.72 -15.72 -8.90
N GLY A 78 -12.00 -17.00 -9.16
CA GLY A 78 -12.11 -18.02 -8.11
C GLY A 78 -13.50 -18.08 -7.47
N GLY A 79 -13.56 -18.25 -6.15
CA GLY A 79 -14.83 -18.26 -5.40
C GLY A 79 -15.42 -16.86 -5.19
N HIS A 80 -16.72 -16.79 -4.89
CA HIS A 80 -17.43 -15.53 -4.59
C HIS A 80 -16.74 -14.71 -3.51
N LYS A 81 -16.64 -13.39 -3.71
CA LYS A 81 -16.11 -12.48 -2.68
C LYS A 81 -17.27 -11.80 -1.94
N ASN A 82 -17.25 -11.82 -0.61
CA ASN A 82 -18.31 -11.27 0.22
C ASN A 82 -17.97 -9.83 0.61
N LEU A 83 -18.76 -8.87 0.12
CA LEU A 83 -18.63 -7.45 0.45
C LEU A 83 -19.63 -7.11 1.53
N ASN A 84 -19.15 -6.73 2.71
CA ASN A 84 -19.98 -6.55 3.91
C ASN A 84 -20.15 -5.07 4.25
N ASN A 85 -21.14 -4.77 5.09
CA ASN A 85 -21.40 -3.43 5.63
C ASN A 85 -21.55 -2.32 4.58
N GLY A 86 -22.06 -2.67 3.40
CA GLY A 86 -22.25 -1.71 2.33
C GLY A 86 -20.93 -1.12 1.81
N SER A 87 -19.80 -1.83 1.98
CA SER A 87 -18.48 -1.29 1.71
C SER A 87 -18.22 -1.04 0.21
N GLY A 88 -18.95 -1.72 -0.68
CA GLY A 88 -18.81 -1.59 -2.12
C GLY A 88 -17.46 -2.08 -2.65
N ALA A 89 -17.30 -1.99 -3.98
CA ALA A 89 -16.06 -2.35 -4.64
C ALA A 89 -15.78 -1.54 -5.91
N VAL A 90 -14.50 -1.42 -6.24
CA VAL A 90 -14.01 -0.89 -7.51
C VAL A 90 -13.07 -1.93 -8.13
N VAL A 91 -13.37 -2.38 -9.33
CA VAL A 91 -12.61 -3.42 -10.04
C VAL A 91 -12.20 -2.92 -11.42
N GLY A 92 -10.92 -2.94 -11.75
CA GLY A 92 -10.42 -2.52 -13.06
C GLY A 92 -10.69 -3.55 -14.17
N GLY A 93 -10.53 -4.84 -13.87
CA GLY A 93 -10.74 -5.93 -14.82
C GLY A 93 -12.18 -6.48 -14.84
N ASN A 94 -12.27 -7.76 -15.18
CA ASN A 94 -13.52 -8.53 -15.13
C ASN A 94 -13.73 -9.15 -13.74
N VAL A 95 -15.00 -9.33 -13.37
CA VAL A 95 -15.43 -10.10 -12.19
C VAL A 95 -16.12 -11.36 -12.68
N THR A 96 -15.43 -12.50 -12.58
CA THR A 96 -15.97 -13.81 -13.00
C THR A 96 -16.49 -14.63 -11.83
N SER A 97 -15.87 -14.49 -10.66
CA SER A 97 -16.27 -15.14 -9.40
C SER A 97 -17.65 -14.69 -8.93
N GLY A 98 -17.95 -13.40 -9.08
CA GLY A 98 -19.14 -12.76 -8.54
C GLY A 98 -18.94 -12.24 -7.11
N PHE A 99 -19.83 -11.33 -6.72
CA PHE A 99 -19.88 -10.77 -5.37
C PHE A 99 -21.16 -11.20 -4.64
N ASN A 100 -21.03 -11.43 -3.34
CA ASN A 100 -22.16 -11.39 -2.41
C ASN A 100 -22.19 -9.99 -1.78
N LEU A 101 -23.25 -9.24 -2.03
CA LEU A 101 -23.41 -7.86 -1.59
C LEU A 101 -24.20 -7.80 -0.29
N ASN A 102 -23.51 -8.00 0.84
CA ASN A 102 -24.10 -8.14 2.16
C ASN A 102 -24.22 -6.79 2.88
N GLY A 103 -25.32 -6.62 3.62
CA GLY A 103 -25.57 -5.44 4.43
C GLY A 103 -26.28 -4.30 3.68
N PRO A 104 -26.05 -3.03 4.06
CA PRO A 104 -26.67 -1.89 3.40
C PRO A 104 -26.38 -1.80 1.90
N ASN A 105 -27.22 -1.06 1.18
CA ASN A 105 -27.04 -0.81 -0.25
C ASN A 105 -25.64 -0.27 -0.55
N GLN A 106 -24.95 -0.88 -1.50
CA GLN A 106 -23.60 -0.54 -1.91
C GLN A 106 -23.47 -0.38 -3.41
N THR A 107 -22.36 0.24 -3.82
CA THR A 107 -22.02 0.43 -5.23
C THR A 107 -20.81 -0.42 -5.59
N VAL A 108 -20.93 -1.15 -6.69
CA VAL A 108 -19.82 -1.85 -7.34
C VAL A 108 -19.58 -1.23 -8.72
N LYS A 109 -18.33 -0.82 -8.97
CA LYS A 109 -17.88 -0.28 -10.26
C LYS A 109 -16.87 -1.25 -10.89
N VAL A 110 -17.09 -1.63 -12.15
CA VAL A 110 -16.28 -2.62 -12.86
C VAL A 110 -15.88 -2.10 -14.24
N GLY A 111 -14.58 -2.08 -14.54
CA GLY A 111 -14.03 -1.67 -15.83
C GLY A 111 -14.44 -2.63 -16.94
N GLY A 112 -14.37 -3.94 -16.66
CA GLY A 112 -14.83 -5.01 -17.53
C GLY A 112 -16.26 -5.50 -17.25
N MET A 113 -16.51 -6.76 -17.59
CA MET A 113 -17.78 -7.46 -17.34
C MET A 113 -17.85 -7.99 -15.91
N ILE A 114 -19.06 -8.12 -15.37
CA ILE A 114 -19.36 -8.75 -14.09
C ILE A 114 -20.40 -9.85 -14.27
N ASN A 115 -20.11 -11.02 -13.71
CA ASN A 115 -20.98 -12.19 -13.72
C ASN A 115 -21.28 -12.65 -12.28
N ASN A 116 -22.22 -13.58 -12.14
CA ASN A 116 -22.47 -14.34 -10.90
C ASN A 116 -22.75 -13.48 -9.65
N THR A 117 -23.30 -12.28 -9.84
CA THR A 117 -23.58 -11.32 -8.76
C THR A 117 -25.07 -11.03 -8.73
N ASN A 118 -25.73 -11.31 -7.61
CA ASN A 118 -27.10 -10.87 -7.39
C ASN A 118 -27.09 -9.40 -6.92
N VAL A 119 -27.65 -8.51 -7.74
CA VAL A 119 -27.64 -7.06 -7.50
C VAL A 119 -28.62 -6.66 -6.40
N ASN A 120 -29.82 -7.25 -6.32
CA ASN A 120 -30.90 -6.80 -5.43
C ASN A 120 -31.07 -5.26 -5.46
N GLN A 121 -31.05 -4.58 -4.30
CA GLN A 121 -31.18 -3.12 -4.17
C GLN A 121 -29.83 -2.37 -4.34
N ASN A 122 -28.75 -3.08 -4.67
CA ASN A 122 -27.43 -2.47 -4.86
C ASN A 122 -27.29 -1.83 -6.24
N SER A 123 -26.22 -1.06 -6.43
CA SER A 123 -25.85 -0.47 -7.71
C SER A 123 -24.64 -1.20 -8.28
N VAL A 124 -24.75 -1.72 -9.51
CA VAL A 124 -23.63 -2.32 -10.24
C VAL A 124 -23.47 -1.60 -11.57
N ILE A 125 -22.31 -0.99 -11.76
CA ILE A 125 -21.94 -0.28 -13.00
C ILE A 125 -20.78 -1.05 -13.61
N SER A 126 -20.97 -1.59 -14.82
CA SER A 126 -19.99 -2.46 -15.48
C SER A 126 -19.65 -1.96 -16.88
N ASN A 127 -18.62 -2.55 -17.48
CA ASN A 127 -18.05 -2.13 -18.77
C ASN A 127 -17.61 -0.66 -18.76
N LEU A 128 -17.20 -0.15 -17.59
CA LEU A 128 -16.82 1.25 -17.44
C LEU A 128 -15.69 1.65 -18.37
N ASP A 129 -14.73 0.77 -18.67
CA ASP A 129 -13.63 1.11 -19.59
C ASP A 129 -14.12 1.39 -21.02
N ARG A 130 -15.32 0.93 -21.40
CA ARG A 130 -15.93 1.26 -22.70
C ARG A 130 -16.58 2.63 -22.71
N SER A 131 -17.21 3.03 -21.61
CA SER A 131 -17.93 4.32 -21.49
C SER A 131 -17.07 5.44 -20.92
N ASP A 132 -16.05 5.09 -20.15
CA ASP A 132 -15.11 5.94 -19.44
C ASP A 132 -13.71 5.28 -19.44
N PRO A 133 -12.93 5.43 -20.52
CA PRO A 133 -11.59 4.86 -20.62
C PRO A 133 -10.61 5.36 -19.55
N ALA A 134 -10.92 6.48 -18.86
CA ALA A 134 -10.08 6.99 -17.77
C ALA A 134 -10.24 6.16 -16.49
N PHE A 135 -11.32 5.37 -16.34
CA PHE A 135 -11.56 4.54 -15.17
C PHE A 135 -10.43 3.53 -14.93
N GLY A 136 -10.22 2.60 -15.87
CA GLY A 136 -9.16 1.60 -15.77
C GLY A 136 -7.76 2.22 -15.75
N LEU A 137 -7.53 3.29 -16.52
CA LEU A 137 -6.26 4.02 -16.53
C LEU A 137 -5.93 4.62 -15.15
N GLY A 138 -6.92 5.23 -14.49
CA GLY A 138 -6.76 5.80 -13.15
C GLY A 138 -6.39 4.75 -12.11
N LEU A 139 -6.97 3.55 -12.18
CA LEU A 139 -6.61 2.43 -11.31
C LEU A 139 -5.17 1.94 -11.55
N GLN A 140 -4.71 1.89 -12.81
CA GLN A 140 -3.32 1.55 -13.13
C GLN A 140 -2.33 2.62 -12.64
N GLN A 141 -2.72 3.89 -12.73
CA GLN A 141 -1.94 4.99 -12.19
C GLN A 141 -1.84 4.89 -10.66
N GLN A 142 -2.97 4.71 -9.96
CA GLN A 142 -3.02 4.53 -8.51
C GLN A 142 -2.12 3.36 -8.05
N LYS A 143 -2.18 2.21 -8.75
CA LYS A 143 -1.29 1.07 -8.50
C LYS A 143 0.18 1.48 -8.59
N THR A 144 0.56 2.20 -9.64
CA THR A 144 1.96 2.57 -9.91
C THR A 144 2.48 3.53 -8.85
N GLU A 145 1.68 4.54 -8.49
CA GLU A 145 1.98 5.51 -7.44
C GLU A 145 2.10 4.83 -6.07
N LEU A 146 1.15 3.97 -5.72
CA LEU A 146 1.16 3.24 -4.45
C LEU A 146 2.36 2.28 -4.36
N LYS A 147 2.66 1.54 -5.42
CA LYS A 147 3.82 0.63 -5.47
C LYS A 147 5.13 1.39 -5.28
N SER A 148 5.33 2.48 -6.02
CA SER A 148 6.52 3.32 -5.87
C SER A 148 6.62 3.88 -4.45
N SER A 149 5.50 4.40 -3.92
CA SER A 149 5.49 5.05 -2.62
C SER A 149 5.71 4.10 -1.46
N MET A 150 5.15 2.88 -1.48
CA MET A 150 5.37 1.90 -0.42
C MET A 150 6.83 1.41 -0.42
N GLY A 151 7.43 1.24 -1.60
CA GLY A 151 8.86 0.94 -1.72
C GLY A 151 9.73 2.05 -1.14
N SER A 152 9.47 3.31 -1.51
CA SER A 152 10.20 4.47 -0.97
C SER A 152 10.04 4.60 0.55
N LEU A 153 8.81 4.49 1.08
CA LEU A 153 8.54 4.55 2.52
C LEU A 153 9.34 3.48 3.27
N SER A 154 9.28 2.24 2.80
CA SER A 154 9.97 1.11 3.43
C SER A 154 11.50 1.30 3.40
N PHE A 155 12.04 1.76 2.27
CA PHE A 155 13.46 2.07 2.16
C PHE A 155 13.87 3.20 3.10
N GLU A 156 13.16 4.33 3.10
CA GLU A 156 13.43 5.50 3.95
C GLU A 156 13.41 5.12 5.44
N MET A 157 12.38 4.39 5.89
CA MET A 157 12.32 3.85 7.25
C MET A 157 13.53 2.98 7.57
N GLY A 158 13.95 2.13 6.63
CA GLY A 158 15.13 1.26 6.75
C GLY A 158 16.44 2.02 6.95
N THR A 159 16.53 3.28 6.50
CA THR A 159 17.72 4.13 6.70
C THR A 159 17.77 4.83 8.07
N LEU A 160 16.68 4.77 8.86
CA LEU A 160 16.62 5.44 10.15
C LEU A 160 17.63 4.85 11.14
N LYS A 161 18.28 5.73 11.90
CA LYS A 161 19.21 5.31 12.95
C LYS A 161 18.44 4.76 14.14
N SER A 162 18.80 3.55 14.57
CA SER A 162 18.26 2.94 15.79
C SER A 162 18.50 3.82 17.02
N ASN A 163 17.48 3.98 17.84
CA ASN A 163 17.56 4.59 19.18
C ASN A 163 17.03 3.66 20.28
N SER A 164 16.40 2.55 19.90
CA SER A 164 15.76 1.58 20.79
C SER A 164 16.49 0.23 20.74
N GLN A 165 16.20 -0.66 21.69
CA GLN A 165 16.99 -1.87 21.91
C GLN A 165 16.12 -3.14 21.96
N LEU A 166 16.53 -4.15 21.20
CA LEU A 166 16.13 -5.54 21.39
C LEU A 166 17.09 -6.19 22.41
N THR A 167 16.54 -6.86 23.41
CA THR A 167 17.31 -7.73 24.32
C THR A 167 16.76 -9.14 24.24
N VAL A 168 17.65 -10.14 24.20
CA VAL A 168 17.27 -11.55 24.10
C VAL A 168 17.66 -12.27 25.39
N GLN A 169 16.69 -12.95 26.02
CA GLN A 169 16.90 -13.78 27.20
C GLN A 169 16.20 -15.13 27.00
N GLY A 170 16.98 -16.19 26.80
CA GLY A 170 16.44 -17.47 26.38
C GLY A 170 15.66 -17.33 25.07
N ASN A 171 14.40 -17.77 25.05
CA ASN A 171 13.51 -17.70 23.89
C ASN A 171 12.78 -16.35 23.73
N ARG A 172 12.99 -15.40 24.65
CA ARG A 172 12.26 -14.14 24.69
C ARG A 172 13.06 -12.99 24.11
N GLY A 173 12.50 -12.33 23.11
CA GLY A 173 12.91 -11.02 22.63
C GLY A 173 12.10 -9.92 23.30
N THR A 174 12.79 -9.03 24.04
CA THR A 174 12.17 -7.84 24.64
C THR A 174 12.55 -6.60 23.85
N PHE A 175 11.57 -6.02 23.16
CA PHE A 175 11.67 -4.76 22.44
C PHE A 175 11.35 -3.62 23.40
N THR A 176 12.36 -2.87 23.80
CA THR A 176 12.21 -1.72 24.71
C THR A 176 12.38 -0.43 23.94
N ALA A 177 11.27 0.27 23.68
CA ALA A 177 11.27 1.52 22.95
C ALA A 177 11.92 2.65 23.78
N GLN A 178 12.66 3.51 23.07
CA GLN A 178 13.32 4.70 23.59
C GLN A 178 12.94 5.86 22.65
N PRO A 179 11.70 6.38 22.75
CA PRO A 179 11.23 7.42 21.83
C PRO A 179 12.07 8.69 21.95
N ASN A 180 12.35 9.32 20.82
CA ASN A 180 12.96 10.65 20.79
C ASN A 180 11.94 11.74 21.17
N ALA A 181 12.34 13.02 21.10
CA ALA A 181 11.48 14.16 21.44
C ALA A 181 10.19 14.23 20.59
N GLN A 182 10.18 13.61 19.41
CA GLN A 182 9.05 13.52 18.49
C GLN A 182 8.20 12.25 18.72
N GLY A 183 8.50 11.45 19.74
CA GLY A 183 7.77 10.21 20.04
C GLY A 183 8.15 9.02 19.16
N LEU A 184 9.22 9.12 18.35
CA LEU A 184 9.66 8.06 17.44
C LEU A 184 10.70 7.15 18.09
N ALA A 185 10.38 5.86 18.17
CA ALA A 185 11.29 4.78 18.53
C ALA A 185 11.67 3.98 17.27
N VAL A 186 12.95 3.71 17.08
CA VAL A 186 13.50 2.96 15.95
C VAL A 186 14.36 1.82 16.48
N PHE A 187 14.06 0.61 16.03
CA PHE A 187 14.87 -0.59 16.21
C PHE A 187 15.41 -1.01 14.86
N ASN A 188 16.69 -1.39 14.80
CA ASN A 188 17.26 -2.05 13.63
C ASN A 188 17.78 -3.43 14.07
N ILE A 189 17.18 -4.49 13.52
CA ILE A 189 17.53 -5.89 13.79
C ILE A 189 17.68 -6.67 12.48
N THR A 190 18.17 -7.89 12.56
CA THR A 190 18.23 -8.81 11.42
C THR A 190 17.16 -9.89 11.52
N ALA A 191 16.85 -10.55 10.40
CA ALA A 191 16.00 -11.74 10.37
C ALA A 191 16.56 -12.84 11.30
N ALA A 192 17.88 -12.98 11.34
CA ALA A 192 18.55 -13.92 12.24
C ALA A 192 18.38 -13.56 13.73
N ASP A 193 18.02 -12.31 14.08
CA ASP A 193 17.68 -11.94 15.46
C ASP A 193 16.24 -12.30 15.82
N LEU A 194 15.31 -12.24 14.85
CA LEU A 194 13.96 -12.79 15.01
C LEU A 194 14.01 -14.32 15.11
N ASP A 195 14.79 -15.00 14.28
CA ASP A 195 14.89 -16.48 14.30
C ASP A 195 15.47 -17.04 15.62
N LYS A 196 16.09 -16.19 16.47
CA LYS A 196 16.63 -16.58 17.79
C LYS A 196 15.57 -16.61 18.88
N ILE A 197 14.40 -16.01 18.65
CA ILE A 197 13.33 -15.89 19.64
C ILE A 197 12.12 -16.72 19.21
N GLY A 198 11.19 -16.91 20.16
CA GLY A 198 9.86 -17.45 19.90
C GLY A 198 8.79 -16.73 20.74
N GLU A 199 9.19 -15.73 21.53
CA GLU A 199 8.33 -14.87 22.32
C GLU A 199 8.73 -13.41 22.12
N ILE A 200 7.75 -12.54 21.86
CA ILE A 200 7.93 -11.09 21.76
C ILE A 200 7.28 -10.44 22.99
N GLN A 201 8.08 -9.73 23.78
CA GLN A 201 7.57 -8.72 24.70
C GLN A 201 7.82 -7.34 24.09
N PHE A 202 6.75 -6.57 23.85
CA PHE A 202 6.85 -5.25 23.25
C PHE A 202 6.49 -4.14 24.25
N ASN A 203 7.48 -3.34 24.64
CA ASN A 203 7.31 -2.22 25.56
C ASN A 203 7.39 -0.90 24.79
N LEU A 204 6.23 -0.26 24.54
CA LEU A 204 6.16 1.00 23.80
C LEU A 204 6.77 2.19 24.56
N ASN A 205 6.82 2.17 25.90
CA ASN A 205 7.44 3.22 26.72
C ASN A 205 7.06 4.66 26.31
N GLY A 206 5.78 4.87 25.98
CA GLY A 206 5.26 6.18 25.57
C GLY A 206 5.57 6.57 24.12
N ALA A 207 6.17 5.70 23.33
CA ALA A 207 6.37 5.93 21.90
C ALA A 207 5.02 6.14 21.20
N ASP A 208 4.97 7.18 20.39
CA ASP A 208 3.85 7.45 19.51
C ASP A 208 3.92 6.55 18.27
N THR A 209 5.12 6.40 17.72
CA THR A 209 5.41 5.42 16.66
C THR A 209 6.66 4.63 17.02
N ALA A 210 6.58 3.30 16.89
CA ALA A 210 7.73 2.41 16.93
C ALA A 210 7.94 1.77 15.55
N ILE A 211 9.12 1.92 14.97
CA ILE A 211 9.52 1.29 13.71
C ILE A 211 10.55 0.20 14.05
N VAL A 212 10.25 -1.04 13.67
CA VAL A 212 11.20 -2.15 13.72
C VAL A 212 11.64 -2.47 12.30
N ASN A 213 12.83 -1.99 11.94
CA ASN A 213 13.46 -2.35 10.68
C ASN A 213 14.13 -3.72 10.83
N VAL A 214 13.77 -4.64 9.95
CA VAL A 214 14.32 -6.00 9.93
C VAL A 214 15.00 -6.22 8.58
N SER A 215 16.33 -6.38 8.59
CA SER A 215 17.08 -6.78 7.39
C SER A 215 17.06 -8.29 7.20
N GLY A 216 16.85 -8.73 5.97
CA GLY A 216 16.82 -10.11 5.53
C GLY A 216 15.90 -10.30 4.32
N ARG A 217 16.30 -11.14 3.36
CA ARG A 217 15.49 -11.47 2.17
C ARG A 217 14.41 -12.51 2.43
N SER A 218 14.59 -13.37 3.43
CA SER A 218 13.61 -14.37 3.86
C SER A 218 13.28 -14.13 5.32
N ILE A 219 12.00 -13.97 5.62
CA ILE A 219 11.49 -13.57 6.92
C ILE A 219 10.49 -14.61 7.43
N ASN A 220 10.69 -15.08 8.65
CA ASN A 220 9.71 -15.88 9.38
C ASN A 220 9.14 -15.04 10.53
N LEU A 221 7.81 -14.91 10.56
CA LEU A 221 7.04 -14.29 11.64
C LEU A 221 6.27 -15.40 12.36
N ASN A 222 6.97 -16.06 13.28
CA ASN A 222 6.51 -17.25 13.99
C ASN A 222 6.62 -17.13 15.52
N ASP A 223 6.85 -15.91 16.01
CA ASP A 223 6.92 -15.58 17.44
C ASP A 223 5.55 -15.35 18.07
N ASN A 224 5.43 -15.62 19.37
CA ASN A 224 4.22 -15.34 20.14
C ASN A 224 4.34 -14.03 20.92
N PHE A 225 3.35 -13.15 20.80
CA PHE A 225 3.31 -11.90 21.58
C PHE A 225 2.88 -12.15 23.04
N LEU A 226 3.75 -11.83 23.98
CA LEU A 226 3.46 -11.85 25.40
C LEU A 226 2.53 -10.68 25.75
N GLY A 227 1.36 -11.00 26.32
CA GLY A 227 0.29 -10.02 26.56
C GLY A 227 -0.64 -9.81 25.35
N GLY A 228 -0.43 -10.54 24.25
CA GLY A 228 -1.23 -10.46 23.04
C GLY A 228 -0.84 -9.31 22.11
N THR A 229 -1.60 -9.16 21.02
CA THR A 229 -1.30 -8.26 19.88
C THR A 229 -2.02 -6.92 19.97
N ASN A 230 -2.90 -6.75 20.96
CA ASN A 230 -3.80 -5.60 21.07
C ASN A 230 -3.03 -4.28 21.16
N ASN A 231 -3.56 -3.24 20.49
CA ASN A 231 -3.04 -1.87 20.45
C ASN A 231 -1.69 -1.67 19.75
N LEU A 232 -1.01 -2.74 19.31
CA LEU A 232 0.27 -2.61 18.59
C LEU A 232 0.05 -2.15 17.14
N GLY A 233 -1.02 -2.60 16.47
CA GLY A 233 -1.33 -2.26 15.07
C GLY A 233 -1.33 -0.76 14.76
N GLU A 234 -1.77 0.05 15.72
CA GLU A 234 -1.93 1.49 15.53
C GLU A 234 -0.61 2.28 15.71
N ARG A 235 0.43 1.68 16.31
CA ARG A 235 1.66 2.37 16.74
C ARG A 235 2.96 1.71 16.28
N VAL A 236 2.95 0.39 16.05
CA VAL A 236 4.13 -0.37 15.64
C VAL A 236 4.08 -0.63 14.14
N ILE A 237 5.19 -0.36 13.46
CA ILE A 237 5.43 -0.75 12.07
C ILE A 237 6.62 -1.70 12.03
N TRP A 238 6.39 -2.92 11.60
CA TRP A 238 7.42 -3.89 11.22
C TRP A 238 7.78 -3.66 9.75
N ASN A 239 8.95 -3.09 9.51
CA ASN A 239 9.42 -2.71 8.19
C ASN A 239 10.46 -3.71 7.66
N PHE A 240 10.20 -4.26 6.49
CA PHE A 240 11.00 -5.30 5.83
C PHE A 240 11.46 -4.80 4.45
N PRO A 241 12.46 -3.92 4.37
CA PRO A 241 12.82 -3.20 3.15
C PRO A 241 13.37 -4.09 2.03
N GLU A 242 13.89 -5.25 2.37
CA GLU A 242 14.56 -6.16 1.43
C GLU A 242 13.94 -7.57 1.39
N ALA A 243 12.84 -7.80 2.11
CA ALA A 243 12.20 -9.10 2.16
C ALA A 243 11.55 -9.45 0.81
N GLU A 244 11.91 -10.61 0.28
CA GLU A 244 11.36 -11.19 -0.95
C GLU A 244 10.44 -12.37 -0.65
N ASP A 245 10.67 -13.09 0.46
CA ASP A 245 9.82 -14.16 0.99
C ASP A 245 9.47 -13.83 2.45
N LEU A 246 8.19 -13.87 2.80
CA LEU A 246 7.71 -13.64 4.16
C LEU A 246 6.64 -14.66 4.54
N LYS A 247 6.87 -15.40 5.62
CA LYS A 247 5.91 -16.37 6.16
C LYS A 247 5.48 -15.97 7.55
N LEU A 248 4.18 -15.80 7.73
CA LEU A 248 3.57 -15.50 9.02
C LEU A 248 2.70 -16.67 9.47
N THR A 249 3.04 -17.26 10.62
CA THR A 249 2.38 -18.47 11.14
C THR A 249 1.68 -18.26 12.47
N THR A 250 2.05 -17.22 13.22
CA THR A 250 1.45 -16.86 14.51
C THR A 250 0.68 -15.55 14.41
N ALA A 251 -0.18 -15.27 15.40
CA ALA A 251 -0.85 -13.99 15.51
C ALA A 251 0.18 -12.86 15.60
N TRP A 252 0.04 -11.82 14.78
CA TRP A 252 1.04 -10.76 14.67
C TRP A 252 0.49 -9.39 15.07
N GLY A 253 1.16 -8.74 16.02
CA GLY A 253 0.79 -7.42 16.52
C GLY A 253 1.66 -6.32 15.89
N GLY A 254 1.02 -5.35 15.24
CA GLY A 254 1.70 -4.27 14.54
C GLY A 254 1.41 -4.29 13.04
N SER A 255 1.53 -3.12 12.43
CA SER A 255 1.44 -2.98 10.98
C SER A 255 2.67 -3.60 10.30
N VAL A 256 2.50 -4.24 9.16
CA VAL A 256 3.56 -4.92 8.38
C VAL A 256 3.79 -4.17 7.07
N LEU A 257 5.04 -3.79 6.80
CA LEU A 257 5.45 -3.11 5.57
C LEU A 257 6.53 -3.94 4.86
N ALA A 258 6.12 -4.77 3.91
CA ALA A 258 6.99 -5.68 3.15
C ALA A 258 6.69 -5.58 1.63
N PRO A 259 6.94 -4.41 1.01
CA PRO A 259 6.45 -4.11 -0.35
C PRO A 259 7.05 -4.97 -1.47
N LEU A 260 8.14 -5.69 -1.19
CA LEU A 260 8.82 -6.58 -2.14
C LEU A 260 8.45 -8.06 -1.97
N ALA A 261 7.83 -8.42 -0.84
CA ALA A 261 7.67 -9.81 -0.47
C ALA A 261 6.55 -10.51 -1.26
N ASP A 262 6.83 -11.72 -1.72
CA ASP A 262 5.80 -12.74 -1.92
C ASP A 262 5.53 -13.40 -0.56
N ALA A 263 4.36 -13.09 0.02
CA ALA A 263 4.07 -13.41 1.40
C ALA A 263 3.02 -14.53 1.53
N GLU A 264 3.10 -15.28 2.63
CA GLU A 264 2.06 -16.22 3.05
C GLU A 264 1.67 -15.98 4.51
N THR A 265 0.40 -15.72 4.76
CA THR A 265 -0.14 -15.62 6.13
C THR A 265 -1.01 -16.83 6.47
N ARG A 266 -0.90 -17.32 7.71
CA ARG A 266 -1.70 -18.43 8.25
C ARG A 266 -2.44 -18.10 9.55
N ASN A 267 -2.23 -16.91 10.07
CA ASN A 267 -2.89 -16.41 11.28
C ASN A 267 -3.10 -14.89 11.14
N TYR A 268 -3.78 -14.27 12.09
CA TYR A 268 -4.21 -12.90 11.95
C TYR A 268 -3.08 -11.88 12.10
N ILE A 269 -3.18 -10.76 11.36
CA ILE A 269 -2.43 -9.53 11.61
C ILE A 269 -3.37 -8.53 12.25
N GLN A 270 -2.95 -7.93 13.36
CA GLN A 270 -3.64 -6.81 13.99
C GLN A 270 -2.89 -5.50 13.70
N GLY A 271 -3.33 -4.83 12.63
CA GLY A 271 -2.67 -3.66 12.05
C GLY A 271 -2.98 -3.52 10.56
N SER A 272 -2.26 -2.62 9.89
CA SER A 272 -2.25 -2.52 8.42
C SER A 272 -1.14 -3.38 7.84
N ALA A 273 -1.34 -3.99 6.67
CA ALA A 273 -0.32 -4.82 6.04
C ALA A 273 -0.11 -4.45 4.57
N VAL A 274 1.14 -4.39 4.13
CA VAL A 274 1.56 -4.15 2.74
C VAL A 274 2.46 -5.26 2.27
N PHE A 275 2.11 -5.90 1.16
CA PHE A 275 2.90 -6.97 0.53
C PHE A 275 3.07 -6.78 -0.98
N GLY A 276 4.12 -7.35 -1.54
CA GLY A 276 4.32 -7.44 -2.99
C GLY A 276 3.28 -8.37 -3.64
N ASN A 277 3.21 -9.62 -3.19
CA ASN A 277 2.11 -10.56 -3.45
C ASN A 277 1.70 -11.21 -2.13
N LEU A 278 0.49 -11.77 -2.06
CA LEU A 278 0.03 -12.40 -0.84
C LEU A 278 -0.81 -13.65 -1.12
N LYS A 279 -0.43 -14.76 -0.50
CA LYS A 279 -1.30 -15.89 -0.20
C LYS A 279 -1.86 -15.76 1.21
N GLN A 280 -3.11 -15.33 1.32
CA GLN A 280 -3.77 -15.03 2.57
C GLN A 280 -4.62 -16.20 3.05
N ASN A 281 -4.17 -16.86 4.12
CA ASN A 281 -4.97 -17.85 4.86
C ASN A 281 -5.27 -17.40 6.30
N GLY A 282 -4.75 -16.25 6.73
CA GLY A 282 -5.03 -15.62 8.01
C GLY A 282 -5.78 -14.29 7.86
N GLU A 283 -6.46 -13.87 8.93
CA GLU A 283 -7.32 -12.68 8.92
C GLU A 283 -6.50 -11.37 8.96
N MET A 284 -7.11 -10.28 8.49
CA MET A 284 -6.59 -8.93 8.70
C MET A 284 -7.56 -8.17 9.59
N HIS A 285 -7.18 -7.93 10.83
CA HIS A 285 -8.02 -7.25 11.82
C HIS A 285 -7.99 -5.72 11.64
N ILE A 286 -8.95 -5.05 12.26
CA ILE A 286 -9.02 -3.60 12.34
C ILE A 286 -7.89 -3.02 13.22
N GLY A 287 -7.77 -1.70 13.23
CA GLY A 287 -6.70 -0.99 13.94
C GLY A 287 -5.57 -0.60 12.99
N THR A 288 -5.93 0.04 11.88
CA THR A 288 -4.95 0.61 10.95
C THR A 288 -4.01 1.56 11.68
N PHE A 289 -2.83 1.81 11.10
CA PHE A 289 -1.84 2.69 11.70
C PHE A 289 -2.44 4.06 12.03
N LYS A 290 -2.13 4.61 13.22
CA LYS A 290 -2.57 5.95 13.66
C LYS A 290 -1.44 6.80 14.24
N GLY A 291 -0.24 6.26 14.36
CA GLY A 291 0.92 6.99 14.85
C GLY A 291 1.18 8.27 14.05
N GLY A 292 1.75 9.27 14.71
CA GLY A 292 2.07 10.60 14.20
C GLY A 292 3.29 10.66 13.29
N TYR A 293 3.88 9.52 12.92
CA TYR A 293 4.97 9.50 11.94
C TYR A 293 4.52 10.18 10.64
N ALA A 294 5.37 11.09 10.18
CA ALA A 294 5.27 11.73 8.89
C ALA A 294 6.66 11.69 8.25
N THR A 295 6.73 11.22 7.01
CA THR A 295 7.95 11.39 6.20
C THR A 295 8.11 12.88 5.93
N SER A 296 9.27 13.46 6.23
CA SER A 296 9.59 14.80 5.71
C SER A 296 9.40 14.78 4.19
N PRO A 297 8.72 15.75 3.58
CA PRO A 297 8.61 15.80 2.13
C PRO A 297 10.02 15.80 1.52
N PRO A 298 10.24 15.16 0.36
CA PRO A 298 11.53 15.22 -0.32
C PRO A 298 11.91 16.70 -0.46
N SER A 299 13.07 17.05 0.08
CA SER A 299 13.53 18.42 0.28
C SER A 299 13.50 19.22 -1.02
N GLY A 300 12.45 20.01 -1.17
CA GLY A 300 12.30 21.08 -2.15
C GLY A 300 11.62 22.26 -1.47
N SER A 301 12.20 22.74 -0.36
CA SER A 301 11.74 23.97 0.27
C SER A 301 12.90 24.63 1.00
N SER A 302 13.56 25.55 0.31
CA SER A 302 14.41 26.57 0.94
C SER A 302 13.53 27.43 1.85
N SER A 303 13.73 27.35 3.16
CA SER A 303 13.19 28.32 4.11
C SER A 303 13.96 29.63 3.97
N GLY A 304 13.49 30.50 3.07
CA GLY A 304 13.89 31.90 3.01
C GLY A 304 13.14 32.67 4.09
N GLY A 305 13.87 33.10 5.12
CA GLY A 305 13.39 34.05 6.12
C GLY A 305 13.23 35.44 5.50
N ASP A 306 12.13 36.09 5.90
CA ASP A 306 11.70 37.40 5.45
C ASP A 306 12.64 38.48 6.00
N SER A 307 13.28 39.29 5.14
CA SER A 307 13.87 40.59 5.46
C SER A 307 14.12 41.40 4.19
N LEU A 308 13.52 42.58 4.16
CA LEU A 308 13.47 43.57 3.09
C LEU A 308 14.87 44.04 2.62
N THR A 309 15.08 44.15 1.31
CA THR A 309 15.58 45.32 0.53
C THR A 309 15.93 44.86 -0.90
N GLY A 310 15.75 45.76 -1.87
CA GLY A 310 15.51 45.39 -3.27
C GLY A 310 16.71 45.05 -4.15
N GLY A 311 16.41 44.61 -5.39
CA GLY A 311 17.36 44.50 -6.49
C GLY A 311 17.15 43.31 -7.41
N GLY A 312 16.57 43.56 -8.59
CA GLY A 312 16.84 42.85 -9.86
C GLY A 312 16.72 41.32 -9.90
N ALA A 313 15.62 40.81 -10.44
CA ALA A 313 15.52 39.42 -10.86
C ALA A 313 16.46 39.14 -12.06
N THR A 314 17.42 38.24 -11.89
CA THR A 314 17.99 37.48 -13.00
C THR A 314 17.51 36.03 -12.89
N PRO A 315 16.91 35.45 -13.93
CA PRO A 315 16.50 34.05 -13.89
C PRO A 315 17.76 33.17 -13.94
N VAL A 316 17.95 32.34 -12.91
CA VAL A 316 19.00 31.32 -12.87
C VAL A 316 18.41 29.98 -13.30
N SER A 317 19.13 29.34 -14.22
CA SER A 317 18.77 28.17 -15.01
C SER A 317 18.30 26.96 -14.21
N GLU A 318 17.17 26.40 -14.64
CA GLU A 318 16.73 25.06 -14.24
C GLU A 318 17.68 23.99 -14.82
N PRO A 319 18.06 22.96 -14.05
CA PRO A 319 18.82 21.83 -14.58
C PRO A 319 17.97 21.01 -15.57
N GLY A 320 18.19 21.22 -16.87
CA GLY A 320 18.25 20.20 -17.93
C GLY A 320 17.11 19.18 -18.16
N MET A 321 15.98 19.20 -17.44
CA MET A 321 14.92 18.18 -17.63
C MET A 321 14.22 18.27 -18.99
N LEU A 322 14.11 19.47 -19.58
CA LEU A 322 13.62 19.66 -20.94
C LEU A 322 14.57 19.07 -22.01
N GLY A 323 15.87 19.02 -21.72
CA GLY A 323 16.89 18.43 -22.61
C GLY A 323 16.80 16.91 -22.69
N LEU A 324 16.56 16.24 -21.56
CA LEU A 324 16.40 14.79 -21.52
C LEU A 324 15.08 14.33 -22.17
N PHE A 325 14.00 15.09 -22.01
CA PHE A 325 12.73 14.78 -22.64
C PHE A 325 12.78 14.95 -24.17
N SER A 326 13.44 16.02 -24.66
CA SER A 326 13.60 16.26 -26.09
C SER A 326 14.56 15.27 -26.77
N LEU A 327 15.62 14.83 -26.09
CA LEU A 327 16.49 13.75 -26.57
C LEU A 327 15.75 12.40 -26.64
N GLY A 328 14.89 12.10 -25.66
CA GLY A 328 14.08 10.88 -25.65
C GLY A 328 13.10 10.80 -26.82
N VAL A 329 12.41 11.91 -27.13
CA VAL A 329 11.47 11.99 -28.27
C VAL A 329 12.21 11.93 -29.61
N ALA A 330 13.35 12.61 -29.75
CA ALA A 330 14.16 12.55 -30.97
C ALA A 330 14.70 11.13 -31.24
N GLY A 331 15.14 10.42 -30.20
CA GLY A 331 15.58 9.01 -30.30
C GLY A 331 14.46 8.07 -30.77
N LEU A 332 13.24 8.27 -30.28
CA LEU A 332 12.06 7.49 -30.67
C LEU A 332 11.66 7.71 -32.13
N VAL A 333 11.69 8.96 -32.61
CA VAL A 333 11.39 9.30 -34.01
C VAL A 333 12.46 8.77 -34.97
N LEU A 334 13.74 8.84 -34.61
CA LEU A 334 14.85 8.30 -35.42
C LEU A 334 14.83 6.77 -35.47
N SER A 335 14.48 6.09 -34.38
CA SER A 335 14.36 4.62 -34.36
C SER A 335 13.23 4.12 -35.26
N ARG A 336 12.08 4.83 -35.29
CA ARG A 336 10.96 4.51 -36.18
C ARG A 336 11.31 4.71 -37.65
N ARG A 337 12.06 5.78 -37.99
CA ARG A 337 12.51 6.04 -39.36
C ARG A 337 13.55 5.02 -39.87
N ARG A 338 14.39 4.47 -38.98
CA ARG A 338 15.36 3.42 -39.34
C ARG A 338 14.72 2.04 -39.53
N ARG A 339 13.63 1.74 -38.83
CA ARG A 339 12.87 0.49 -39.04
C ARG A 339 12.12 0.50 -40.37
N ALA A 340 11.47 1.61 -40.73
CA ALA A 340 10.76 1.73 -42.01
C ALA A 340 11.67 1.57 -43.25
N LYS A 341 12.95 1.94 -43.17
CA LYS A 341 13.91 1.75 -44.29
C LYS A 341 14.51 0.35 -44.39
N ARG A 342 14.31 -0.51 -43.39
CA ARG A 342 14.79 -1.90 -43.39
C ARG A 342 13.77 -2.87 -44.00
N ASP A 343 12.53 -2.43 -44.18
CA ASP A 343 11.45 -3.22 -44.78
C ASP A 343 11.28 -2.94 -46.29
N GLU A 344 12.14 -2.11 -46.89
CA GLU A 344 12.20 -1.80 -48.33
C GLU A 344 13.52 -2.22 -49.01
N ALA A 345 14.28 -3.17 -48.42
CA ALA A 345 15.49 -3.74 -49.02
C ALA A 345 15.41 -5.27 -49.10
#